data_AF-A0A1V4RR76-F1
#
_entry.id   AF-A0A1V4RR76-F1
#
_cell.length_a   1.000
_cell.length_b   1.000
_cell.length_c   1.000
_cell.angle_alpha   90.00
_cell.angle_beta   90.00
_cell.angle_gamma   90.00
#
_symmetry.space_group_name_H-M   'P 1'
#
loop_
_entity.id
_entity.type
_entity.pdbx_description
1 polymer ?
#
loop_
_entity_poly.entity_id
_entity_poly.type
_entity_poly.pdbx_seq_one_letter_code
_entity_poly.pdbx_strand_id
1 'polypeptide(L)'
;MQKKPRVLIMVMVLLLVASMAVSQALALPPKVGVVCVQDVGSLSGGGAFPMDTIAAARMLEYAGADVYMIDSGDILDNNILADLDAICFPGGYAVTYTDYFAPDELDAVRNAIRDFIYNGGGYIGICAGAYFGADVVVWPN
;
A
#
# COMPACT_ATOMS: atom_id res chain seq x y z
N MET A 1 -43.80 8.66 36.14
CA MET A 1 -42.63 7.93 35.59
C MET A 1 -42.80 7.72 34.08
N GLN A 2 -42.27 8.60 33.22
CA GLN A 2 -42.38 8.49 31.74
C GLN A 2 -41.02 8.69 31.00
N LYS A 3 -39.90 8.38 31.65
CA LYS A 3 -38.55 8.58 31.05
C LYS A 3 -38.14 7.47 30.05
N LYS A 4 -38.79 6.30 30.05
CA LYS A 4 -38.40 5.11 29.26
C LYS A 4 -38.41 5.28 27.73
N PRO A 5 -39.41 5.89 27.07
CA PRO A 5 -39.43 5.97 25.61
C PRO A 5 -38.38 6.94 25.04
N ARG A 6 -38.05 8.02 25.76
CA ARG A 6 -37.04 8.99 25.33
C ARG A 6 -35.63 8.43 25.31
N VAL A 7 -35.29 7.59 26.30
CA VAL A 7 -33.98 6.93 26.37
C VAL A 7 -33.85 5.88 25.26
N LEU A 8 -34.91 5.10 25.01
CA LEU A 8 -34.92 4.09 23.95
C LEU A 8 -34.73 4.71 22.56
N ILE A 9 -35.44 5.82 22.27
CA ILE A 9 -35.29 6.54 21.01
C ILE A 9 -33.86 7.08 20.85
N MET A 10 -33.28 7.65 21.92
CA MET A 10 -31.91 8.18 21.88
C MET A 10 -30.86 7.08 21.61
N VAL A 11 -31.02 5.90 22.22
CA VAL A 11 -30.14 4.75 21.95
C VAL A 11 -30.29 4.23 20.52
N MET A 12 -31.51 4.13 20.00
CA MET A 12 -31.74 3.71 18.61
C MET A 12 -31.14 4.70 17.61
N VAL A 13 -31.23 6.01 17.85
CA VAL A 13 -30.60 7.04 17.02
C VAL A 13 -29.08 6.93 17.06
N LEU A 14 -28.50 6.73 18.24
CA LEU A 14 -27.05 6.52 18.39
C LEU A 14 -26.56 5.28 17.63
N LEU A 15 -27.30 4.16 17.71
CA LEU A 15 -26.98 2.94 16.96
C LEU A 15 -27.10 3.15 15.44
N LEU A 16 -28.11 3.90 14.99
CA LEU A 16 -28.29 4.22 13.58
C LEU A 16 -27.12 5.08 13.06
N VAL A 17 -26.75 6.13 13.78
CA VAL A 17 -25.62 7.01 13.42
C VAL A 17 -24.29 6.23 13.39
N ALA A 18 -24.06 5.36 14.38
CA ALA A 18 -22.87 4.50 14.40
C ALA A 18 -22.84 3.53 13.20
N SER A 19 -23.98 2.95 12.83
CA SER A 19 -24.06 2.05 11.66
C SER A 19 -23.76 2.78 10.35
N MET A 20 -24.25 4.01 10.18
CA MET A 20 -23.98 4.82 8.99
C MET A 20 -22.50 5.21 8.86
N ALA A 21 -21.85 5.54 9.98
CA ALA A 21 -20.42 5.82 10.00
C ALA A 21 -19.58 4.58 9.63
N VAL A 22 -19.95 3.40 10.14
CA VAL A 22 -19.29 2.12 9.78
C VAL A 22 -19.50 1.79 8.30
N SER A 23 -20.72 1.97 7.77
CA SER A 23 -20.99 1.74 6.34
C SER A 23 -20.22 2.69 5.42
N GLN A 24 -20.01 3.95 5.81
CA GLN A 24 -19.19 4.89 5.04
C GLN A 24 -17.70 4.55 5.08
N ALA A 25 -17.18 4.12 6.23
CA ALA A 25 -15.79 3.66 6.35
C ALA A 25 -15.54 2.39 5.51
N LEU A 26 -16.54 1.51 5.38
CA LEU A 26 -16.47 0.33 4.52
C LEU A 26 -16.70 0.63 3.03
N ALA A 27 -17.13 1.86 2.69
CA ALA A 27 -17.49 2.26 1.33
C ALA A 27 -16.42 3.12 0.64
N LEU A 28 -15.38 3.57 1.35
CA LEU A 28 -14.26 4.25 0.72
C LEU A 28 -13.39 3.21 -0.01
N PRO A 29 -12.98 3.49 -1.26
CA PRO A 29 -12.08 2.60 -1.98
C PRO A 29 -10.74 2.54 -1.22
N PRO A 30 -10.10 1.36 -1.12
CA PRO A 30 -8.78 1.27 -0.51
C PRO A 30 -7.78 2.09 -1.32
N LYS A 31 -6.93 2.85 -0.64
CA LYS A 31 -5.84 3.62 -1.24
C LYS A 31 -4.61 2.74 -1.35
N VAL A 32 -4.16 2.48 -2.56
CA VAL A 32 -3.01 1.61 -2.82
C VAL A 32 -1.89 2.39 -3.50
N GLY A 33 -0.73 2.44 -2.88
CA GLY A 33 0.49 2.98 -3.49
C GLY A 33 1.16 1.92 -4.33
N VAL A 34 1.21 2.09 -5.65
CA VAL A 34 1.97 1.23 -6.56
C VAL A 34 3.37 1.82 -6.74
N VAL A 35 4.37 1.07 -6.31
CA VAL A 35 5.75 1.52 -6.27
C VAL A 35 6.36 1.46 -7.67
N CYS A 36 6.48 2.62 -8.27
CA CYS A 36 7.27 2.90 -9.46
C CYS A 36 8.73 3.02 -9.02
N VAL A 37 9.45 1.91 -8.93
CA VAL A 37 10.92 1.97 -8.82
C VAL A 37 11.49 2.27 -10.20
N GLN A 38 11.05 3.34 -10.84
CA GLN A 38 11.64 3.80 -12.08
C GLN A 38 11.71 5.31 -12.02
N ASP A 39 12.87 5.81 -11.62
CA ASP A 39 13.23 7.19 -11.93
C ASP A 39 13.12 7.33 -13.45
N VAL A 40 12.15 8.11 -13.92
CA VAL A 40 11.67 8.16 -15.31
C VAL A 40 12.78 8.58 -16.30
N GLY A 41 13.97 8.94 -15.79
CA GLY A 41 15.17 9.29 -16.56
C GLY A 41 16.21 8.18 -16.79
N SER A 42 16.09 6.98 -16.22
CA SER A 42 17.12 5.93 -16.31
C SER A 42 16.56 4.57 -16.73
N LEU A 43 16.97 4.10 -17.91
CA LEU A 43 16.71 2.72 -18.39
C LEU A 43 17.41 1.63 -17.53
N SER A 44 18.12 2.01 -16.47
CA SER A 44 18.94 1.10 -15.65
C SER A 44 18.72 1.22 -14.14
N GLY A 45 17.69 1.92 -13.67
CA GLY A 45 17.61 2.33 -12.26
C GLY A 45 16.46 1.73 -11.44
N GLY A 46 15.95 0.54 -11.76
CA GLY A 46 14.68 0.13 -11.21
C GLY A 46 14.45 -1.35 -11.02
N GLY A 47 13.83 -1.72 -9.90
CA GLY A 47 13.31 -3.07 -9.68
C GLY A 47 12.05 -3.35 -10.51
N ALA A 48 11.20 -2.33 -10.69
CA ALA A 48 9.90 -2.42 -11.36
C ALA A 48 10.00 -2.19 -12.88
N PHE A 49 9.32 -3.01 -13.70
CA PHE A 49 9.18 -2.72 -15.13
C PHE A 49 7.97 -1.80 -15.41
N PRO A 50 8.07 -0.82 -16.32
CA PRO A 50 7.03 0.20 -16.48
C PRO A 50 5.68 -0.38 -16.89
N MET A 51 5.68 -1.38 -17.78
CA MET A 51 4.45 -2.05 -18.19
C MET A 51 3.83 -2.87 -17.06
N ASP A 52 4.65 -3.48 -16.20
CA ASP A 52 4.19 -4.26 -15.05
C ASP A 52 3.60 -3.33 -13.98
N THR A 53 4.20 -2.17 -13.76
CA THR A 53 3.68 -1.11 -12.88
C THR A 53 2.32 -0.60 -13.39
N ILE A 54 2.20 -0.28 -14.68
CA ILE A 54 0.94 0.15 -15.28
C ILE A 54 -0.11 -0.96 -15.16
N ALA A 55 0.26 -2.21 -15.46
CA ALA A 55 -0.66 -3.34 -15.37
C ALA A 55 -1.15 -3.56 -13.92
N ALA A 56 -0.25 -3.48 -12.94
CA ALA A 56 -0.61 -3.57 -11.53
C ALA A 56 -1.56 -2.45 -11.10
N ALA A 57 -1.27 -1.20 -11.50
CA ALA A 57 -2.14 -0.06 -11.23
C ALA A 57 -3.54 -0.26 -11.84
N ARG A 58 -3.63 -0.63 -13.13
CA ARG A 58 -4.92 -0.87 -13.79
C ARG A 58 -5.70 -2.02 -13.18
N MET A 59 -5.02 -3.08 -12.76
CA MET A 59 -5.66 -4.20 -12.07
C MET A 59 -6.26 -3.76 -10.72
N LEU A 60 -5.54 -2.96 -9.94
CA LEU A 60 -6.01 -2.47 -8.64
C LEU A 60 -7.16 -1.46 -8.80
N GLU A 61 -7.06 -0.54 -9.75
CA GLU A 61 -8.17 0.36 -10.13
C GLU A 61 -9.41 -0.44 -10.55
N TYR A 62 -9.23 -1.48 -11.37
CA TYR A 62 -10.32 -2.38 -11.77
C TYR A 62 -10.95 -3.12 -10.59
N ALA A 63 -10.15 -3.44 -9.57
CA ALA A 63 -10.63 -4.01 -8.31
C ALA A 63 -11.32 -2.99 -7.38
N GLY A 64 -11.39 -1.71 -7.78
CA GLY A 64 -12.05 -0.64 -7.04
C GLY A 64 -11.16 0.10 -6.05
N ALA A 65 -9.83 -0.01 -6.17
CA ALA A 65 -8.89 0.78 -5.39
C ALA A 65 -8.66 2.17 -5.98
N ASP A 66 -8.34 3.14 -5.12
CA ASP A 66 -7.76 4.41 -5.52
C ASP A 66 -6.24 4.26 -5.56
N VAL A 67 -5.62 4.48 -6.72
CA VAL A 67 -4.22 4.09 -6.95
C VAL A 67 -3.31 5.30 -7.08
N TYR A 68 -2.22 5.28 -6.32
CA TYR A 68 -1.18 6.31 -6.33
C TYR A 68 0.12 5.71 -6.85
N MET A 69 0.71 6.34 -7.86
CA MET A 69 2.04 5.97 -8.32
C MET A 69 3.05 6.66 -7.42
N ILE A 70 3.87 5.88 -6.71
CA ILE A 70 4.85 6.38 -5.73
C ILE A 70 6.23 5.81 -6.02
N ASP A 71 7.31 6.47 -5.63
CA ASP A 71 8.66 5.94 -5.74
C ASP A 71 9.33 5.72 -4.37
N SER A 72 10.63 5.39 -4.36
CA SER A 72 11.38 5.22 -3.12
C SER A 72 11.59 6.52 -2.36
N GLY A 73 11.68 7.66 -3.05
CA GLY A 73 11.69 8.97 -2.42
C GLY A 73 10.38 9.22 -1.69
N ASP A 74 9.23 8.93 -2.30
CA ASP A 74 7.93 9.06 -1.65
C ASP A 74 7.80 8.18 -0.40
N ILE A 75 8.30 6.94 -0.46
CA ILE A 75 8.35 6.02 0.69
C ILE A 75 9.13 6.62 1.85
N LEU A 76 10.22 7.33 1.56
CA LEU A 76 11.11 7.91 2.57
C LEU A 76 10.65 9.28 3.07
N ASP A 77 10.03 10.10 2.21
CA ASP A 77 10.04 11.55 2.40
C ASP A 77 8.66 12.20 2.66
N ASN A 78 7.54 11.47 2.59
CA ASN A 78 6.26 12.17 2.40
C ASN A 78 5.07 11.74 3.27
N ASN A 79 5.23 11.03 4.39
CA ASN A 79 4.10 10.50 5.17
C ASN A 79 3.09 9.71 4.32
N ILE A 80 3.39 9.42 3.06
CA ILE A 80 2.41 8.91 2.09
C ILE A 80 1.93 7.54 2.54
N LEU A 81 2.80 6.75 3.16
CA LEU A 81 2.47 5.47 3.77
C LEU A 81 1.37 5.60 4.85
N ALA A 82 1.29 6.72 5.57
CA ALA A 82 0.24 6.94 6.56
C ALA A 82 -1.15 7.17 5.93
N ASP A 83 -1.19 7.55 4.64
CA ASP A 83 -2.43 7.78 3.89
C ASP A 83 -2.85 6.58 3.04
N LEU A 84 -2.04 5.52 2.99
CA LEU A 84 -2.28 4.31 2.20
C LEU A 84 -2.84 3.18 3.05
N ASP A 85 -3.70 2.36 2.46
CA ASP A 85 -4.18 1.11 3.04
C ASP A 85 -3.26 -0.05 2.66
N ALA A 86 -2.61 0.01 1.50
CA ALA A 86 -1.63 -0.97 1.05
C ALA A 86 -0.56 -0.36 0.14
N ILE A 87 0.57 -1.05 0.02
CA ILE A 87 1.60 -0.80 -0.99
C ILE A 87 1.74 -2.00 -1.92
N CYS A 88 1.97 -1.74 -3.19
CA CYS A 88 2.10 -2.74 -4.24
C CYS A 88 3.47 -2.61 -4.93
N PHE A 89 4.29 -3.65 -4.82
CA PHE A 89 5.53 -3.81 -5.56
C PHE A 89 5.25 -4.68 -6.81
N PRO A 90 5.29 -4.09 -8.02
CA PRO A 90 4.94 -4.80 -9.25
C PRO A 90 6.04 -5.78 -9.70
N GLY A 91 5.79 -6.45 -10.83
CA GLY A 91 6.78 -7.26 -11.52
C GLY A 91 7.99 -6.45 -12.02
N GLY A 92 9.04 -7.17 -12.39
CA GLY A 92 10.29 -6.59 -12.87
C GLY A 92 11.46 -7.52 -12.63
N TYR A 93 12.60 -6.94 -12.26
CA TYR A 93 13.83 -7.69 -12.03
C TYR A 93 14.22 -7.70 -10.55
N ALA A 94 14.19 -8.89 -9.95
CA ALA A 94 14.30 -9.07 -8.50
C ALA A 94 15.61 -8.52 -7.91
N VAL A 95 16.71 -8.65 -8.66
CA VAL A 95 18.04 -8.20 -8.23
C VAL A 95 18.11 -6.67 -8.18
N THR A 96 17.49 -5.96 -9.13
CA THR A 96 17.53 -4.50 -9.15
C THR A 96 16.58 -3.85 -8.14
N TYR A 97 15.64 -4.60 -7.54
CA TYR A 97 14.88 -4.12 -6.38
C TYR A 97 15.76 -3.88 -5.15
N THR A 98 16.95 -4.49 -5.07
CA THR A 98 17.90 -4.27 -3.99
C THR A 98 19.13 -3.47 -4.45
N ASP A 99 19.68 -3.81 -5.61
CA ASP A 99 20.97 -3.29 -6.07
C ASP A 99 20.92 -1.83 -6.55
N TYR A 100 19.71 -1.30 -6.77
CA TYR A 100 19.53 0.10 -7.15
C TYR A 100 19.84 1.06 -6.00
N PHE A 101 19.58 0.64 -4.76
CA PHE A 101 19.68 1.48 -3.59
C PHE A 101 21.10 1.48 -3.02
N ALA A 102 21.53 2.62 -2.47
CA ALA A 102 22.64 2.59 -1.52
C ALA A 102 22.24 1.72 -0.30
N PRO A 103 23.19 1.02 0.36
CA PRO A 103 22.83 0.09 1.45
C PRO A 103 22.01 0.73 2.58
N ASP A 104 22.34 1.97 2.96
CA ASP A 104 21.63 2.77 3.95
C ASP A 104 20.23 3.19 3.50
N GLU A 105 20.09 3.55 2.23
CA GLU A 105 18.80 3.87 1.61
C GLU A 105 17.89 2.63 1.53
N LEU A 106 18.44 1.48 1.14
CA LEU A 106 17.70 0.21 1.08
C LEU A 106 17.14 -0.18 2.45
N ASP A 107 17.97 -0.05 3.49
CA ASP A 107 17.56 -0.35 4.86
C ASP A 107 16.50 0.65 5.36
N ALA A 108 16.63 1.93 5.02
CA ALA A 108 15.61 2.94 5.34
C ALA A 108 14.26 2.63 4.66
N VAL A 109 14.27 2.32 3.35
CA VAL A 109 13.07 1.93 2.59
C VAL A 109 12.42 0.69 3.21
N ARG A 110 13.21 -0.35 3.50
CA ARG A 110 12.71 -1.59 4.11
C ARG A 110 12.13 -1.37 5.49
N ASN A 111 12.75 -0.52 6.30
CA ASN A 111 12.25 -0.21 7.64
C ASN A 111 10.95 0.58 7.57
N ALA A 112 10.84 1.58 6.70
CA ALA A 112 9.59 2.32 6.48
C ALA A 112 8.44 1.39 6.04
N ILE A 113 8.71 0.45 5.12
CA ILE A 113 7.74 -0.55 4.67
C ILE A 113 7.34 -1.49 5.81
N ARG A 114 8.30 -1.98 6.60
CA ARG A 114 8.03 -2.84 7.76
C ARG A 114 7.16 -2.12 8.78
N ASP A 115 7.49 -0.88 9.11
CA ASP A 115 6.72 -0.06 10.04
C ASP A 115 5.30 0.17 9.53
N PHE A 116 5.14 0.46 8.24
CA PHE A 116 3.82 0.56 7.60
C PHE A 116 3.00 -0.73 7.76
N ILE A 117 3.60 -1.89 7.47
CA ILE A 117 2.95 -3.21 7.61
C ILE A 117 2.61 -3.51 9.08
N TYR A 118 3.54 -3.24 10.01
CA TYR A 118 3.32 -3.45 11.44
C TYR A 118 2.18 -2.58 11.99
N ASN A 119 1.95 -1.41 11.39
CA ASN A 119 0.84 -0.52 11.73
C ASN A 119 -0.48 -0.86 11.02
N GLY A 120 -0.55 -1.98 10.31
CA GLY A 120 -1.77 -2.50 9.68
C GLY A 120 -1.87 -2.29 8.17
N GLY A 121 -0.84 -1.73 7.54
CA GLY A 121 -0.75 -1.58 6.10
C GLY A 121 -0.62 -2.92 5.36
N GLY A 122 -1.26 -3.03 4.20
CA GLY A 122 -1.17 -4.21 3.34
C GLY A 122 0.08 -4.21 2.45
N TYR A 123 0.64 -5.39 2.18
CA TYR A 123 1.71 -5.57 1.19
C TYR A 123 1.25 -6.46 0.04
N ILE A 124 1.41 -5.97 -1.19
CA ILE A 124 1.13 -6.72 -2.42
C ILE A 124 2.44 -6.82 -3.20
N GLY A 125 2.95 -8.04 -3.37
CA GLY A 125 4.13 -8.29 -4.20
C GLY A 125 3.78 -9.14 -5.40
N ILE A 126 4.17 -8.71 -6.61
CA ILE A 126 3.93 -9.43 -7.85
C ILE A 126 5.28 -9.81 -8.48
N CYS A 127 5.49 -11.09 -8.76
CA CYS A 127 6.73 -11.59 -9.38
C CYS A 127 7.98 -11.11 -8.60
N ALA A 128 8.81 -10.25 -9.18
CA ALA A 128 9.97 -9.66 -8.53
C ALA A 128 9.64 -8.89 -7.25
N GLY A 129 8.49 -8.20 -7.21
CA GLY A 129 8.00 -7.57 -5.98
C GLY A 129 7.69 -8.58 -4.88
N ALA A 130 7.21 -9.78 -5.20
CA ALA A 130 6.98 -10.82 -4.19
C ALA A 130 8.30 -11.27 -3.53
N TYR A 131 9.38 -11.32 -4.30
CA TYR A 131 10.71 -11.64 -3.78
C TYR A 131 11.29 -10.52 -2.91
N PHE A 132 10.99 -9.26 -3.22
CA PHE A 132 11.42 -8.12 -2.40
C PHE A 132 10.81 -8.15 -0.99
N GLY A 133 9.57 -8.64 -0.86
CA GLY A 133 8.90 -8.83 0.43
C GLY A 133 9.36 -10.06 1.22
N ALA A 134 10.22 -10.91 0.66
CA ALA A 134 10.75 -12.09 1.34
C ALA A 134 11.96 -11.76 2.21
N ASP A 135 12.15 -12.51 3.29
CA ASP A 135 13.35 -12.41 4.13
C ASP A 135 14.60 -12.96 3.40
N VAL A 136 14.42 -14.06 2.66
CA VAL A 136 15.47 -14.71 1.87
C VAL A 136 14.89 -15.21 0.54
N VAL A 137 15.62 -14.99 -0.54
CA VAL A 137 15.33 -15.51 -1.89
C VAL A 137 16.46 -16.46 -2.29
N VAL A 138 16.13 -17.72 -2.58
CA VAL A 138 17.11 -18.74 -3.00
C VAL A 138 16.85 -19.12 -4.45
N TRP A 139 17.83 -18.83 -5.31
CA TRP A 139 17.79 -19.23 -6.72
C TRP A 139 18.42 -20.62 -6.89
N PRO A 140 17.77 -21.53 -7.65
CA PRO A 140 18.41 -22.79 -8.00
C PRO A 140 19.61 -22.50 -8.91
N ASN A 141 20.75 -23.13 -8.59
CA ASN A 141 21.98 -23.10 -9.40
C ASN A 141 21.92 -24.10 -10.56
#